data_AF-A0A924LU29-F1
#
_entry.id   AF-A0A924LU29-F1
#
_cell.length_a   1.000
_cell.length_b   1.000
_cell.length_c   1.000
_cell.angle_alpha   90.00
_cell.angle_beta   90.00
_cell.angle_gamma   90.00
#
_symmetry.space_group_name_H-M   'P 1'
#
loop_
_entity.id
_entity.type
_entity.pdbx_description
1 polymer ?
#
loop_
_entity_poly.entity_id
_entity_poly.type
_entity_poly.pdbx_seq_one_letter_code
_entity_poly.pdbx_strand_id
1 'polypeptide(L)' 'APGASVAYLVDSILNDQKKMIACSVMLEGEYAQTDICIGVPCIIGKNGIEEIVSINLNDSEKALFAKSADAVRSMNEAL' A
#
# COMPACT_ATOMS: atom_id res chain seq x y z
N ALA A 1 -4.45 10.63 -13.93
CA ALA A 1 -3.27 10.46 -14.80
C ALA A 1 -2.07 10.06 -13.93
N PRO A 2 -1.31 9.02 -14.28
CA PRO A 2 -0.24 8.46 -13.44
C PRO A 2 0.83 9.49 -13.05
N GLY A 3 1.14 10.44 -13.95
CA GLY A 3 2.10 11.51 -13.68
C GLY A 3 1.67 12.47 -12.57
N ALA A 4 0.37 12.75 -12.44
CA ALA A 4 -0.15 13.62 -11.36
C ALA A 4 -0.02 12.93 -9.99
N SER A 5 -0.22 11.62 -9.92
CA SER A 5 -0.06 10.85 -8.69
C SER A 5 1.41 10.82 -8.23
N VAL A 6 2.35 10.66 -9.16
CA VAL A 6 3.79 10.70 -8.84
C VAL A 6 4.22 12.11 -8.43
N ALA A 7 3.78 13.15 -9.15
CA ALA A 7 4.07 14.54 -8.79
C ALA A 7 3.52 14.87 -7.39
N TYR A 8 2.31 14.41 -7.08
CA TYR A 8 1.70 14.60 -5.76
C TYR A 8 2.46 13.87 -4.64
N LEU A 9 2.95 12.65 -4.92
CA LEU A 9 3.77 11.90 -3.97
C LEU A 9 5.10 12.60 -3.72
N VAL A 10 5.79 13.04 -4.77
CA VAL A 10 7.05 13.79 -4.65
C VAL A 10 6.82 15.12 -3.92
N ASP A 11 5.75 15.85 -4.22
CA ASP A 11 5.38 17.10 -3.54
C ASP A 11 5.05 16.89 -2.06
N SER A 12 4.43 15.75 -1.72
CA SER A 12 4.14 15.38 -0.34
C SER A 12 5.41 15.02 0.44
N ILE A 13 6.38 14.36 -0.19
CA ILE A 13 7.70 14.06 0.39
C ILE A 13 8.50 15.36 0.59
N LEU A 14 8.56 16.21 -0.44
CA LEU A 14 9.34 17.45 -0.40
C LEU A 14 8.83 18.44 0.65
N ASN A 15 7.51 18.54 0.81
CA ASN A 15 6.90 19.46 1.77
C ASN A 15 6.54 18.81 3.12
N ASP A 16 6.98 17.58 3.37
CA ASP A 16 6.66 16.81 4.58
C ASP A 16 5.15 16.89 4.95
N GLN A 17 4.27 16.75 3.96
CA GLN A 17 2.84 17.02 4.15
C GLN A 17 2.15 15.98 5.05
N LYS A 18 2.83 14.85 5.34
CA LYS A 18 2.31 13.72 6.13
C LYS A 18 0.91 13.29 5.68
N LYS A 19 0.71 13.23 4.36
CA LYS A 19 -0.58 12.91 3.78
C LYS A 19 -0.75 11.41 3.62
N MET A 20 -1.99 10.96 3.78
CA MET A 20 -2.39 9.59 3.48
C MET A 20 -2.46 9.42 1.96
N ILE A 21 -1.61 8.54 1.42
CA ILE A 21 -1.53 8.21 0.00
C ILE A 21 -1.57 6.69 -0.12
N ALA A 22 -2.44 6.17 -0.98
CA ALA A 22 -2.46 4.74 -1.28
C ALA A 22 -1.23 4.39 -2.14
N CYS A 23 -0.33 3.58 -1.58
CA CYS A 23 0.88 3.12 -2.24
C CYS A 23 1.01 1.61 -2.14
N SER A 24 1.58 0.99 -3.18
CA SER A 24 1.93 -0.42 -3.14
C SER A 24 3.18 -0.57 -2.28
N VAL A 25 3.04 -1.22 -1.13
CA VAL A 25 4.16 -1.49 -0.21
C VAL A 25 4.26 -2.98 0.03
N MET A 26 5.47 -3.43 0.35
CA MET A 26 5.72 -4.82 0.72
C MET A 26 5.20 -5.05 2.14
N LEU A 27 4.22 -5.94 2.28
CA LEU A 27 3.73 -6.34 3.59
C LEU A 27 4.62 -7.45 4.16
N GLU A 28 5.19 -7.20 5.34
CA GLU A 28 6.03 -8.15 6.08
C GLU A 28 5.28 -8.77 7.26
N GLY A 29 4.00 -9.12 7.08
CA GLY A 29 3.15 -9.72 8.13
C GLY A 29 1.93 -8.88 8.55
N GLU A 30 1.79 -7.67 8.02
CA GLU A 30 0.56 -6.89 8.17
C GLU A 30 -0.62 -7.57 7.45
N TYR A 31 -1.83 -7.46 8.03
CA TYR A 31 -3.05 -8.10 7.51
C TYR A 31 -2.97 -9.63 7.33
N ALA A 32 -2.07 -10.31 8.06
CA ALA A 32 -1.77 -11.73 7.90
C ALA A 32 -1.26 -12.12 6.49
N GLN A 33 -0.66 -11.16 5.77
CA GLN A 33 -0.04 -11.36 4.48
C GLN A 33 1.45 -11.03 4.56
N THR A 34 2.28 -11.93 4.04
CA THR A 34 3.75 -11.79 4.05
C THR A 34 4.28 -11.99 2.64
N ASP A 35 5.28 -11.21 2.24
CA ASP A 35 5.97 -11.33 0.95
C ASP A 35 5.08 -10.99 -0.25
N ILE A 36 4.32 -9.89 -0.13
CA ILE A 36 3.47 -9.41 -1.19
C ILE A 36 3.42 -7.88 -1.25
N CYS A 37 3.46 -7.33 -2.46
CA CYS A 37 3.27 -5.91 -2.71
C CYS A 37 1.80 -5.63 -3.01
N ILE A 38 1.09 -5.01 -2.07
CA ILE A 38 -0.33 -4.63 -2.26
C ILE A 38 -0.54 -3.17 -1.90
N GLY A 39 -1.50 -2.54 -2.58
CA GLY A 39 -1.86 -1.14 -2.36
C GLY A 39 -2.55 -0.97 -1.01
N VAL A 40 -1.86 -0.33 -0.07
CA VAL A 40 -2.40 0.00 1.26
C VAL A 40 -2.26 1.50 1.53
N PRO A 41 -3.16 2.10 2.32
CA PRO A 41 -3.03 3.49 2.71
C PRO A 41 -1.78 3.66 3.58
N CYS A 42 -0.84 4.48 3.10
CA CYS A 42 0.38 4.81 3.83
C CYS A 42 0.44 6.31 4.08
N ILE A 43 0.98 6.70 5.22
CA ILE A 43 1.33 8.10 5.49
C ILE A 43 2.68 8.36 4.87
N ILE A 44 2.74 9.34 3.97
CA ILE A 44 3.96 9.75 3.30
C ILE A 44 4.44 11.10 3.85
N GLY A 45 5.66 11.11 4.36
CA GLY A 45 6.37 12.30 4.84
C GLY A 45 7.74 12.45 4.16
N LYS A 46 8.63 13.23 4.77
CA LYS A 46 9.95 13.53 4.20
C LYS A 46 10.84 12.31 3.95
N ASN A 47 10.62 11.22 4.68
CA ASN A 47 11.39 9.98 4.57
C ASN A 47 10.73 8.96 3.62
N GLY A 48 9.68 9.33 2.88
CA GLY A 48 8.87 8.40 2.11
C GLY A 48 7.74 7.84 2.96
N ILE A 49 7.60 6.52 3.05
CA ILE A 49 6.56 5.87 3.86
C ILE A 49 6.95 5.98 5.34
N GLU A 50 6.20 6.77 6.12
CA GLU A 50 6.42 6.92 7.56
C GLU A 50 5.61 5.90 8.37
N GLU A 51 4.40 5.60 7.92
CA GLU A 51 3.48 4.72 8.64
C GLU A 51 2.54 4.02 7.65
N ILE A 52 2.29 2.73 7.87
CA ILE A 52 1.24 2.02 7.14
C ILE A 52 -0.03 2.10 7.99
N VAL A 53 -1.10 2.61 7.41
CA VAL A 53 -2.36 2.75 8.11
C VAL A 53 -3.07 1.41 8.13
N SER A 54 -2.98 0.72 9.27
CA SER A 54 -3.73 -0.50 9.51
C SER A 54 -5.20 -0.18 9.78
N ILE A 55 -6.07 -0.40 8.81
CA ILE A 55 -7.52 -0.35 8.97
C ILE A 55 -8.04 -1.71 9.44
N ASN A 56 -8.92 -1.71 10.43
CA ASN A 56 -9.62 -2.92 10.83
C ASN A 56 -10.63 -3.28 9.74
N LEU A 57 -10.27 -4.25 8.90
CA LEU A 57 -11.14 -4.81 7.88
C LEU A 57 -12.15 -5.77 8.49
N ASN A 58 -13.37 -5.72 7.97
CA ASN A 58 -14.45 -6.63 8.34
C ASN A 58 -14.18 -8.02 7.75
N ASP A 59 -14.85 -9.08 8.21
CA ASP A 59 -14.59 -10.44 7.70
C ASP A 59 -14.81 -10.57 6.18
N SER A 60 -15.81 -9.88 5.63
CA SER A 60 -16.05 -9.81 4.19
C SER A 60 -14.91 -9.12 3.43
N GLU A 61 -14.36 -8.04 4.00
CA GLU A 61 -13.27 -7.28 3.39
C GLU A 61 -11.93 -8.02 3.50
N LYS A 62 -11.70 -8.73 4.61
CA LYS A 62 -10.56 -9.66 4.75
C LYS A 62 -10.58 -10.74 3.69
N ALA A 63 -11.76 -11.31 3.37
CA ALA A 63 -11.87 -12.31 2.30
C ALA A 63 -11.56 -11.71 0.92
N LEU A 64 -12.03 -10.49 0.63
CA LEU A 64 -11.70 -9.75 -0.59
C LEU A 64 -10.21 -9.38 -0.67
N PHE A 65 -9.61 -9.00 0.45
CA PHE A 65 -8.20 -8.68 0.56
C PHE A 65 -7.33 -9.93 0.35
N ALA A 66 -7.67 -11.05 0.98
CA ALA A 66 -7.00 -12.34 0.77
C ALA A 66 -7.09 -12.79 -0.69
N LYS A 67 -8.26 -12.66 -1.33
CA LYS A 67 -8.43 -12.95 -2.76
C LYS A 67 -7.56 -12.06 -3.65
N SER A 68 -7.42 -10.78 -3.30
CA SER A 68 -6.57 -9.84 -4.03
C SER A 68 -5.09 -10.18 -3.82
N ALA A 69 -4.71 -10.60 -2.61
CA ALA A 69 -3.37 -11.06 -2.31
C ALA A 69 -3.02 -12.34 -3.09
N ASP A 70 -3.93 -13.32 -3.14
CA ASP A 70 -3.70 -14.55 -3.93
C ASP A 70 -3.54 -14.25 -5.43
N ALA A 71 -4.33 -13.32 -5.98
CA ALA A 71 -4.20 -12.90 -7.38
C ALA A 71 -2.84 -12.25 -7.66
N VAL A 72 -2.36 -11.39 -6.76
CA VAL A 72 -1.05 -10.75 -6.88
C VAL A 72 0.09 -11.76 -6.70
N ARG A 73 -0.02 -12.71 -5.76
CA ARG A 73 0.96 -13.82 -5.63
C ARG A 73 1.04 -14.65 -6.89
N SER A 74 -0.11 -15.07 -7.44
CA SER A 74 -0.16 -15.86 -8.67
C SER A 74 0.44 -15.10 -9.86
N MET A 75 0.23 -13.78 -9.93
CA MET A 75 0.86 -12.94 -10.96
C MET A 75 2.37 -12.80 -10.75
N ASN A 76 2.85 -12.77 -9.50
CA ASN A 76 4.27 -12.69 -9.15
C ASN A 76 5.01 -14.01 -9.40
N GLU A 77 4.33 -15.16 -9.22
CA GLU A 77 4.87 -16.49 -9.56
C GLU A 77 4.95 -16.76 -11.07
N ALA A 78 4.17 -16.03 -11.88
CA ALA A 78 4.14 -16.18 -13.34
C ALA A 78 5.27 -15.41 -14.06
N LEU A 79 6.11 -14.68 -13.32
CA LEU A 79 7.27 -13.91 -13.78
C LEU A 79 8.57 -14.68 -13.54
#